data_AF-A0A9J7AG77-F1
#
_entry.id   AF-A0A9J7AG77-F1
#
_cell.length_a   1.000
_cell.length_b   1.000
_cell.length_c   1.000
_cell.angle_alpha   90.00
_cell.angle_beta   90.00
_cell.angle_gamma   90.00
#
_symmetry.space_group_name_H-M   'P 1'
#
loop_
_entity.id
_entity.type
_entity.pdbx_description
1 polymer ?
#
loop_
_entity_poly.entity_id
_entity_poly.type
_entity_poly.pdbx_seq_one_letter_code
_entity_poly.pdbx_strand_id
1 'polypeptide(L)'
;MGLGDADYCIAFCVANRPALDHYPALDTLQALAPGELTHIVANTSNHWRKLFSVYAKFLYQLGPRAGWPVRWQDYRDNYLLQANSQTALLFSPPPIAKTRIHIVAGKTHATELGLQGLDWLDAHFAINRADRLVVSPYLDYRQLSNERIARLAQLVEAV
;
A
#
# COMPACT_ATOMS: atom_id res chain seq x y z
N MET A 1 -7.56 -9.09 -7.62
CA MET A 1 -6.28 -8.36 -7.79
C MET A 1 -6.57 -6.87 -7.94
N GLY A 2 -5.53 -6.05 -8.05
CA GLY A 2 -5.48 -4.71 -7.47
C GLY A 2 -5.28 -3.56 -8.43
N LEU A 3 -4.80 -2.45 -7.88
CA LEU A 3 -4.42 -1.24 -8.61
C LEU A 3 -2.90 -1.09 -8.60
N GLY A 4 -2.28 -0.59 -9.65
CA GLY A 4 -0.86 -0.29 -9.65
C GLY A 4 -0.07 -0.83 -10.84
N ASP A 5 1.22 -0.59 -10.75
CA ASP A 5 2.21 -1.00 -11.72
C ASP A 5 2.42 -2.52 -11.69
N ALA A 6 2.43 -3.18 -12.85
CA ALA A 6 2.70 -4.62 -12.95
C ALA A 6 4.13 -4.96 -12.47
N ASP A 7 5.06 -4.02 -12.63
CA ASP A 7 6.46 -4.13 -12.23
C ASP A 7 6.74 -3.51 -10.85
N TYR A 8 5.73 -3.49 -9.97
CA TYR A 8 5.88 -2.96 -8.62
C TYR A 8 7.04 -3.59 -7.85
N CYS A 9 7.77 -2.76 -7.09
CA CYS A 9 8.76 -3.22 -6.12
C CYS A 9 8.15 -3.34 -4.71
N ILE A 10 7.13 -2.52 -4.43
CA ILE A 10 6.46 -2.45 -3.13
C ILE A 10 4.95 -2.44 -3.32
N ALA A 11 4.25 -3.24 -2.52
CA ALA A 11 2.80 -3.28 -2.56
C ALA A 11 2.17 -3.29 -1.18
N PHE A 12 1.08 -2.55 -1.00
CA PHE A 12 0.18 -2.75 0.12
C PHE A 12 -0.89 -3.78 -0.23
N CYS A 13 -1.20 -4.69 0.68
CA CYS A 13 -2.32 -5.62 0.59
C CYS A 13 -3.41 -5.16 1.56
N VAL A 14 -4.61 -4.92 1.03
CA VAL A 14 -5.78 -4.46 1.79
C VAL A 14 -6.99 -5.32 1.46
N ALA A 15 -7.88 -5.52 2.43
CA ALA A 15 -9.11 -6.29 2.23
C ALA A 15 -10.14 -5.57 1.35
N ASN A 16 -10.19 -4.24 1.44
CA ASN A 16 -11.25 -3.44 0.84
C ASN A 16 -10.97 -3.14 -0.64
N ARG A 17 -12.04 -3.07 -1.44
CA ARG A 17 -12.03 -2.64 -2.85
C ARG A 17 -12.85 -1.36 -3.02
N PRO A 18 -12.50 -0.46 -3.95
CA PRO A 18 -13.37 0.67 -4.27
C PRO A 18 -14.72 0.13 -4.73
N ALA A 19 -15.81 0.57 -4.09
CA ALA A 19 -17.18 0.20 -4.47
C ALA A 19 -17.67 1.10 -5.62
N LEU A 20 -16.92 1.13 -6.71
CA LEU A 20 -17.09 2.04 -7.85
C LEU A 20 -16.70 1.30 -9.14
N ASP A 21 -17.39 1.59 -10.24
CA ASP A 21 -17.09 1.08 -11.59
C ASP A 21 -16.82 -0.44 -11.60
N HIS A 22 -15.73 -0.88 -12.25
CA HIS A 22 -15.33 -2.29 -12.33
C HIS A 22 -14.39 -2.73 -11.19
N TYR A 23 -14.01 -1.83 -10.27
CA TYR A 23 -13.04 -2.13 -9.21
C TYR A 23 -13.42 -3.30 -8.28
N PRO A 24 -14.71 -3.54 -7.93
CA PRO A 24 -15.08 -4.71 -7.17
C PRO A 24 -14.72 -6.02 -7.91
N ALA A 25 -14.88 -6.02 -9.24
CA ALA A 25 -14.72 -7.18 -10.11
C ALA A 25 -13.28 -7.43 -10.59
N LEU A 26 -12.37 -6.43 -10.56
CA LEU A 26 -11.06 -6.62 -9.92
C LEU A 26 -10.28 -7.94 -10.11
N ASP A 27 -10.12 -8.49 -11.32
CA ASP A 27 -9.35 -9.72 -11.58
C ASP A 27 -8.06 -9.47 -12.36
N THR A 28 -7.83 -8.21 -12.72
CA THR A 28 -6.62 -7.47 -13.16
C THR A 28 -5.68 -6.91 -12.08
N LEU A 29 -4.37 -6.75 -12.32
CA LEU A 29 -3.60 -5.67 -11.69
C LEU A 29 -3.60 -4.56 -12.72
N GLN A 30 -4.30 -3.47 -12.41
CA GLN A 30 -4.53 -2.39 -13.34
C GLN A 30 -3.84 -1.11 -12.86
N ALA A 31 -2.94 -0.57 -13.67
CA ALA A 31 -2.38 0.75 -13.42
C ALA A 31 -3.47 1.82 -13.56
N LEU A 32 -3.48 2.78 -12.63
CA LEU A 32 -4.39 3.92 -12.72
C LEU A 32 -3.99 4.83 -13.88
N ALA A 33 -4.99 5.35 -14.59
CA ALA A 33 -4.82 6.44 -15.54
C ALA A 33 -4.74 7.80 -14.80
N PRO A 34 -4.15 8.84 -15.42
CA PRO A 34 -4.18 10.19 -14.88
C PRO A 34 -5.61 10.65 -14.54
N GLY A 35 -5.81 11.14 -13.32
CA GLY A 35 -7.12 11.59 -12.81
C GLY A 35 -8.01 10.47 -12.24
N GLU A 36 -7.68 9.19 -12.46
CA GLU A 36 -8.50 8.07 -12.00
C GLU A 36 -8.49 7.94 -10.47
N LEU A 37 -7.37 8.24 -9.82
CA LEU A 37 -7.30 8.31 -8.35
C LEU A 37 -8.24 9.39 -7.80
N THR A 38 -8.30 10.56 -8.45
CA THR A 38 -9.21 11.65 -8.08
C THR A 38 -10.67 11.21 -8.25
N HIS A 39 -10.99 10.50 -9.34
CA HIS A 39 -12.31 9.93 -9.58
C HIS A 39 -12.73 8.94 -8.48
N ILE A 40 -11.83 8.04 -8.07
CA ILE A 40 -12.08 7.13 -6.93
C ILE A 40 -12.36 7.94 -5.66
N VAL A 41 -11.52 8.92 -5.33
CA VAL A 41 -11.67 9.73 -4.11
C VAL A 41 -12.97 10.53 -4.10
N ALA A 42 -13.40 11.05 -5.26
CA ALA A 42 -14.62 11.86 -5.38
C ALA A 42 -15.91 11.02 -5.28
N ASN A 43 -15.88 9.77 -5.75
CA ASN A 43 -17.06 8.92 -5.89
C ASN A 43 -17.11 7.75 -4.89
N THR A 44 -16.22 7.72 -3.90
CA THR A 44 -16.23 6.71 -2.83
C THR A 44 -16.16 7.36 -1.46
N SER A 45 -16.24 6.54 -0.40
CA SER A 45 -16.17 7.06 0.97
C SER A 45 -14.81 7.70 1.27
N ASN A 46 -14.78 8.56 2.30
CA ASN A 46 -13.57 9.22 2.81
C ASN A 46 -12.41 8.25 3.13
N HIS A 47 -12.71 6.96 3.26
CA HIS A 47 -11.73 5.90 3.41
C HIS A 47 -10.61 5.93 2.37
N TRP A 48 -10.93 6.05 1.08
CA TRP A 48 -9.94 5.97 -0.01
C TRP A 48 -8.98 7.16 -0.03
N ARG A 49 -9.51 8.36 0.24
CA ARG A 49 -8.69 9.57 0.40
C ARG A 49 -7.63 9.40 1.49
N LYS A 50 -8.01 8.78 2.62
CA LYS A 50 -7.07 8.51 3.72
C LYS A 50 -6.01 7.51 3.30
N LEU A 51 -6.44 6.40 2.69
CA LEU A 51 -5.55 5.34 2.23
C LEU A 51 -4.48 5.87 1.29
N PHE A 52 -4.88 6.56 0.21
CA PHE A 52 -3.93 7.09 -0.77
C PHE A 52 -3.01 8.15 -0.17
N SER A 53 -3.52 8.97 0.76
CA SER A 53 -2.70 9.98 1.43
C SER A 53 -1.64 9.37 2.36
N VAL A 54 -2.02 8.36 3.14
CA VAL A 54 -1.09 7.66 4.03
C VAL A 54 -0.06 6.87 3.21
N TYR A 55 -0.48 6.23 2.11
CA TYR A 55 0.44 5.54 1.20
C TYR A 55 1.49 6.50 0.64
N ALA A 56 1.06 7.63 0.04
CA ALA A 56 2.00 8.61 -0.51
C ALA A 56 2.96 9.17 0.55
N LYS A 57 2.48 9.47 1.77
CA LYS A 57 3.35 9.89 2.88
C LYS A 57 4.39 8.84 3.25
N PHE A 58 3.98 7.58 3.31
CA PHE A 58 4.89 6.47 3.59
C PHE A 58 5.98 6.33 2.52
N LEU A 59 5.62 6.45 1.25
CA LEU A 59 6.60 6.43 0.16
C LEU A 59 7.59 7.60 0.26
N TYR A 60 7.14 8.79 0.65
CA TYR A 60 8.03 9.93 0.89
C TYR A 60 8.93 9.73 2.12
N GLN A 61 8.46 8.98 3.11
CA GLN A 61 9.27 8.62 4.27
C GLN A 61 10.40 7.64 3.92
N LEU A 62 10.18 6.72 2.97
CA LEU A 62 11.22 5.83 2.43
C LEU A 62 12.27 6.57 1.58
N GLY A 63 11.96 7.79 1.13
CA GLY A 63 12.84 8.60 0.32
C GLY A 63 12.25 8.83 -1.08
N PRO A 64 11.94 10.10 -1.44
CA PRO A 64 11.47 10.41 -2.78
C PRO A 64 12.56 10.10 -3.80
N ARG A 65 12.13 9.59 -4.97
CA ARG A 65 13.05 9.25 -6.05
C ARG A 65 13.32 10.45 -6.95
N ALA A 66 14.37 10.36 -7.75
CA ALA A 66 14.66 11.37 -8.77
C ALA A 66 13.42 11.57 -9.67
N GLY A 67 13.04 12.83 -9.88
CA GLY A 67 11.86 13.21 -10.67
C GLY A 67 10.53 13.22 -9.90
N TRP A 68 10.50 12.82 -8.63
CA TRP A 68 9.29 13.01 -7.82
C TRP A 68 9.05 14.49 -7.51
N PRO A 69 7.79 14.94 -7.41
CA PRO A 69 7.48 16.30 -7.01
C PRO A 69 7.90 16.56 -5.54
N VAL A 70 8.02 17.83 -5.16
CA VAL A 70 8.43 18.20 -3.79
C VAL A 70 7.39 17.73 -2.75
N ARG A 71 6.10 17.78 -3.11
CA ARG A 71 5.00 17.49 -2.19
C ARG A 71 4.46 16.09 -2.45
N TRP A 72 4.29 15.32 -1.39
CA TRP A 72 3.67 13.99 -1.47
C TRP A 72 2.23 14.04 -2.01
N GLN A 73 1.52 15.16 -1.84
CA GLN A 73 0.19 15.34 -2.42
C GLN A 73 0.23 15.32 -3.96
N ASP A 74 1.21 16.00 -4.55
CA ASP A 74 1.37 16.07 -5.99
C ASP A 74 1.78 14.69 -6.54
N TYR A 75 2.59 13.93 -5.77
CA TYR A 75 2.90 12.54 -6.12
C TYR A 75 1.67 11.64 -6.05
N ARG A 76 0.88 11.75 -4.96
CA ARG A 76 -0.36 10.99 -4.77
C ARG A 76 -1.29 11.18 -5.97
N ASP A 77 -1.49 12.42 -6.40
CA ASP A 77 -2.52 12.73 -7.38
C ASP A 77 -2.07 12.40 -8.82
N ASN A 78 -0.77 12.44 -9.10
CA ASN A 78 -0.25 12.34 -10.47
C ASN A 78 0.58 11.07 -10.76
N TYR A 79 0.96 10.27 -9.76
CA TYR A 79 1.90 9.16 -9.96
C TYR A 79 1.52 7.89 -9.19
N LEU A 80 0.97 7.99 -7.98
CA LEU A 80 0.67 6.84 -7.13
C LEU A 80 -0.24 5.83 -7.86
N LEU A 81 0.20 4.55 -7.88
CA LEU A 81 -0.51 3.42 -8.53
C LEU A 81 -0.71 3.56 -10.04
N GLN A 82 -0.07 4.52 -10.69
CA GLN A 82 -0.03 4.60 -12.15
C GLN A 82 1.09 3.71 -12.71
N ALA A 83 1.15 3.59 -14.04
CA ALA A 83 2.22 2.87 -14.72
C ALA A 83 3.60 3.49 -14.38
N ASN A 84 4.63 2.66 -14.23
CA ASN A 84 5.99 3.05 -13.83
C ASN A 84 6.11 3.66 -12.43
N SER A 85 5.05 3.62 -11.61
CA SER A 85 5.14 4.06 -10.21
C SER A 85 5.95 3.10 -9.34
N GLN A 86 6.18 1.87 -9.82
CA GLN A 86 6.76 0.76 -9.05
C GLN A 86 6.00 0.45 -7.74
N THR A 87 4.71 0.81 -7.68
CA THR A 87 3.85 0.63 -6.52
C THR A 87 2.57 -0.10 -6.90
N ALA A 88 2.05 -0.91 -5.98
CA ALA A 88 0.75 -1.55 -6.14
C ALA A 88 -0.07 -1.58 -4.85
N LEU A 89 -1.39 -1.66 -5.01
CA LEU A 89 -2.38 -1.86 -3.97
C LEU A 89 -3.16 -3.13 -4.31
N LEU A 90 -2.85 -4.22 -3.63
CA LEU A 90 -3.42 -5.54 -3.87
C LEU A 90 -4.67 -5.75 -3.02
N PHE A 91 -5.71 -6.27 -3.66
CA PHE A 91 -6.97 -6.70 -3.02
C PHE A 91 -7.06 -8.21 -2.85
N SER A 92 -5.90 -8.84 -2.74
CA SER A 92 -5.69 -10.29 -2.68
C SER A 92 -4.48 -10.56 -1.80
N PRO A 93 -4.30 -11.81 -1.31
CA PRO A 93 -3.09 -12.19 -0.59
C PRO A 93 -1.83 -11.83 -1.41
N PRO A 94 -0.73 -11.44 -0.75
CA PRO A 94 0.52 -11.15 -1.45
C PRO A 94 1.01 -12.42 -2.17
N PRO A 95 1.45 -12.33 -3.43
CA PRO A 95 2.15 -13.44 -4.05
C PRO A 95 3.45 -13.69 -3.29
N ILE A 96 3.73 -14.94 -2.91
CA ILE A 96 4.98 -15.31 -2.24
C ILE A 96 6.11 -15.21 -3.27
N ALA A 97 6.65 -14.01 -3.43
CA ALA A 97 7.70 -13.70 -4.40
C ALA A 97 8.81 -12.89 -3.71
N LYS A 98 9.98 -13.52 -3.52
CA LYS A 98 11.11 -12.98 -2.73
C LYS A 98 11.76 -11.71 -3.28
N THR A 99 11.34 -11.23 -4.45
CA THR A 99 11.95 -10.06 -5.12
C THR A 99 11.21 -8.76 -4.81
N ARG A 100 10.00 -8.81 -4.29
CA ARG A 100 9.15 -7.64 -4.01
C ARG A 100 8.85 -7.55 -2.51
N ILE A 101 8.53 -6.35 -2.04
CA ILE A 101 8.14 -6.10 -0.65
C ILE A 101 6.62 -6.04 -0.59
N HIS A 102 6.03 -6.78 0.36
CA HIS A 102 4.59 -6.76 0.59
C HIS A 102 4.27 -6.26 2.00
N ILE A 103 3.37 -5.30 2.07
CA ILE A 103 2.90 -4.74 3.34
C ILE A 103 1.43 -5.11 3.51
N VAL A 104 1.11 -5.99 4.45
CA VAL A 104 -0.26 -6.37 4.75
C VAL A 104 -0.83 -5.39 5.78
N ALA A 105 -1.81 -4.60 5.34
CA ALA A 105 -2.38 -3.54 6.15
C ALA A 105 -3.58 -4.04 6.96
N GLY A 106 -3.42 -4.02 8.28
CA GLY A 106 -4.42 -4.40 9.27
C GLY A 106 -4.14 -5.78 9.87
N LYS A 107 -4.08 -5.83 11.21
CA LYS A 107 -3.87 -7.06 11.97
C LYS A 107 -4.93 -8.13 11.70
N THR A 108 -6.20 -7.75 11.68
CA THR A 108 -7.31 -8.67 11.37
C THR A 108 -7.14 -9.29 9.99
N HIS A 109 -6.80 -8.47 8.99
CA HIS A 109 -6.59 -8.95 7.63
C HIS A 109 -5.41 -9.92 7.54
N ALA A 110 -4.29 -9.61 8.20
CA ALA A 110 -3.14 -10.52 8.27
C ALA A 110 -3.50 -11.88 8.91
N THR A 111 -4.34 -11.88 9.95
CA THR A 111 -4.83 -13.10 10.60
C THR A 111 -5.76 -13.90 9.67
N GLU A 112 -6.70 -13.24 8.98
CA GLU A 112 -7.61 -13.88 8.01
C GLU A 112 -6.86 -14.51 6.83
N LEU A 113 -5.75 -13.90 6.42
CA LEU A 113 -4.87 -14.43 5.38
C LEU A 113 -4.05 -15.65 5.85
N GLY A 114 -4.03 -15.96 7.14
CA GLY A 114 -3.33 -17.12 7.68
C GLY A 114 -1.81 -17.08 7.46
N LEU A 115 -1.21 -15.87 7.44
CA LEU A 115 0.21 -15.67 7.17
C LEU A 115 1.08 -16.40 8.20
N GLN A 116 2.10 -17.09 7.71
CA GLN A 116 3.04 -17.88 8.52
C GLN A 116 4.38 -17.16 8.67
N GLY A 117 5.16 -17.55 9.68
CA GLY A 117 6.53 -17.04 9.88
C GLY A 117 6.61 -15.56 10.28
N LEU A 118 5.54 -15.03 10.89
CA LEU A 118 5.50 -13.65 11.37
C LEU A 118 6.16 -13.50 12.74
N ASP A 119 7.20 -12.68 12.80
CA ASP A 119 7.80 -12.19 14.04
C ASP A 119 7.08 -10.91 14.48
N TRP A 120 6.25 -10.98 15.52
CA TRP A 120 5.58 -9.80 16.08
C TRP A 120 6.56 -8.95 16.88
N LEU A 121 6.71 -7.69 16.47
CA LEU A 121 7.63 -6.73 17.10
C LEU A 121 6.95 -5.93 18.19
N ASP A 122 5.66 -5.64 17.99
CA ASP A 122 4.80 -4.95 18.95
C ASP A 122 3.31 -5.21 18.63
N ALA A 123 2.39 -4.45 19.24
CA ALA A 123 0.95 -4.60 19.02
C ALA A 123 0.47 -4.28 17.59
N HIS A 124 1.29 -3.57 16.81
CA HIS A 124 0.97 -2.97 15.51
C HIS A 124 1.72 -3.62 14.36
N PHE A 125 2.97 -4.04 14.58
CA PHE A 125 3.87 -4.50 13.53
C PHE A 125 4.35 -5.95 13.73
N ALA A 126 4.42 -6.66 12.61
CA ALA A 126 5.11 -7.94 12.50
C ALA A 126 5.89 -7.99 11.18
N ILE A 127 6.88 -8.86 11.08
CA ILE A 127 7.69 -9.02 9.87
C ILE A 127 7.93 -10.50 9.56
N ASN A 128 8.13 -10.80 8.29
CA ASN A 128 8.69 -12.06 7.82
C ASN A 128 9.77 -11.69 6.79
N ARG A 129 11.04 -11.81 7.18
CA ARG A 129 12.19 -11.46 6.32
C ARG A 129 12.38 -12.43 5.16
N ALA A 130 12.05 -13.70 5.36
CA ALA A 130 12.21 -14.72 4.33
C ALA A 130 11.32 -14.43 3.10
N ASP A 131 10.13 -13.88 3.36
CA ASP A 131 9.14 -13.50 2.36
C ASP A 131 9.07 -12.00 2.10
N ARG A 132 9.98 -11.20 2.69
CA ARG A 132 10.02 -9.72 2.59
C ARG A 132 8.66 -9.06 2.85
N LEU A 133 8.00 -9.55 3.90
CA LEU A 133 6.66 -9.16 4.27
C LEU A 133 6.67 -8.37 5.57
N VAL A 134 5.86 -7.32 5.62
CA VAL A 134 5.60 -6.52 6.82
C VAL A 134 4.09 -6.49 7.07
N VAL A 135 3.66 -6.73 8.31
CA VAL A 135 2.30 -6.43 8.76
C VAL A 135 2.33 -5.06 9.39
N SER A 136 1.42 -4.18 8.98
CA SER A 136 1.29 -2.81 9.51
C SER A 136 -0.13 -2.52 9.96
N PRO A 137 -0.36 -1.44 10.74
CA PRO A 137 -1.69 -0.84 10.87
C PRO A 137 -2.29 -0.49 9.52
N TYR A 138 -3.62 -0.33 9.49
CA TYR A 138 -4.31 0.08 8.27
C TYR A 138 -3.91 1.50 7.85
N LEU A 139 -4.01 1.80 6.55
CA LEU A 139 -3.70 3.11 5.96
C LEU A 139 -4.76 4.19 6.31
N ASP A 140 -4.97 4.44 7.59
CA ASP A 140 -5.79 5.53 8.14
C ASP A 140 -4.91 6.30 9.12
N TYR A 141 -4.92 7.63 9.09
CA TYR A 141 -4.04 8.45 9.95
C TYR A 141 -4.25 8.25 11.46
N ARG A 142 -5.39 7.69 11.88
CA ARG A 142 -5.65 7.28 13.27
C ARG A 142 -4.89 5.99 13.64
N GLN A 143 -4.62 5.14 12.65
CA GLN A 143 -3.94 3.86 12.82
C GLN A 143 -2.46 3.93 12.44
N LEU A 144 -2.13 4.55 11.31
CA LEU A 144 -0.78 4.77 10.82
C LEU A 144 -0.45 6.28 10.89
N SER A 145 -0.14 6.73 12.12
CA SER A 145 0.35 8.08 12.40
C SER A 145 1.72 8.33 11.75
N ASN A 146 2.19 9.59 11.73
CA ASN A 146 3.52 9.90 11.19
C ASN A 146 4.65 9.10 11.87
N GLU A 147 4.59 8.90 13.18
CA GLU A 147 5.55 8.08 13.93
C GLU A 147 5.52 6.62 13.47
N ARG A 148 4.32 6.05 13.25
CA ARG A 148 4.16 4.69 12.76
C ARG A 148 4.55 4.56 11.29
N ILE A 149 4.38 5.61 10.47
CA ILE A 149 4.90 5.67 9.10
C ILE A 149 6.44 5.60 9.13
N ALA A 150 7.09 6.37 9.99
CA ALA A 150 8.54 6.31 10.17
C ALA A 150 9.01 4.93 10.62
N ARG A 151 8.29 4.30 11.57
CA ARG A 151 8.57 2.93 11.99
C ARG A 151 8.41 1.93 10.85
N LEU A 152 7.32 2.03 10.07
CA LEU A 152 7.08 1.15 8.93
C LEU A 152 8.19 1.28 7.87
N ALA A 153 8.66 2.50 7.60
CA ALA A 153 9.77 2.72 6.66
C ALA A 153 11.05 2.00 7.10
N GLN A 154 11.42 2.11 8.38
CA GLN A 154 12.58 1.39 8.94
C GLN A 154 12.44 -0.13 8.82
N LEU A 155 11.23 -0.66 9.04
CA LEU A 155 10.99 -2.10 8.91
C LEU A 155 11.10 -2.57 7.46
N VAL A 156 10.62 -1.76 6.52
CA VAL A 156 10.69 -2.04 5.08
C VAL A 156 12.12 -1.99 4.56
N GLU A 157 12.97 -1.13 5.10
CA GLU A 157 14.42 -1.11 4.78
C GLU A 157 15.18 -2.30 5.38
N ALA A 158 14.64 -2.92 6.44
CA ALA A 158 15.29 -4.00 7.19
C ALA A 158 14.88 -5.41 6.74
N VAL A 159 14.03 -5.54 5.70
CA VAL A 159 13.55 -6.82 5.15
C VAL A 159 14.14 -7.14 3.77
#